data_AF-A0A924NPZ2-F1
#
_entry.id   AF-A0A924NPZ2-F1
#
_cell.length_a   1.000
_cell.length_b   1.000
_cell.length_c   1.000
_cell.angle_alpha   90.00
_cell.angle_beta   90.00
_cell.angle_gamma   90.00
#
_symmetry.space_group_name_H-M   'P 1'
#
loop_
_entity.id
_entity.type
_entity.pdbx_description
1 polymer ?
#
loop_
_entity_poly.entity_id
_entity_poly.type
_entity_poly.pdbx_seq_one_letter_code
_entity_poly.pdbx_strand_id
1 'polypeptide(L)'
;LMKIANDVRWLASGPRSGIGELSIPENEPGSSIMPGKVNPTQSEALTMLAAQVFGNDVAINFGGASGNFELNVFRPMVAHNFLQSVRLLADGMVSFNDHCAVGIEPNRERITALVNSSLMLVTALNTHIGYDKAAYIAKKAHKDGSSLREAAVASGHVTGEQFDQWVVPGNMVGR
;
A
#
# COMPACT_ATOMS: atom_id res chain seq x y z
N LEU A 1 -8.67 -6.94 -4.67
CA LEU A 1 -8.35 -6.07 -5.83
C LEU A 1 -8.34 -4.60 -5.45
N MET A 2 -9.44 -4.01 -4.93
CA MET A 2 -9.49 -2.60 -4.52
C MET A 2 -8.29 -2.16 -3.67
N LYS A 3 -7.98 -2.90 -2.59
CA LYS A 3 -6.83 -2.59 -1.72
C LYS A 3 -5.49 -2.70 -2.46
N ILE A 4 -5.29 -3.75 -3.23
CA ILE A 4 -4.05 -4.00 -3.99
C ILE A 4 -3.77 -2.85 -4.98
N ALA A 5 -4.75 -2.48 -5.80
CA ALA A 5 -4.61 -1.36 -6.74
C ALA A 5 -4.34 -0.02 -6.02
N ASN A 6 -4.99 0.20 -4.88
CA ASN A 6 -4.76 1.36 -4.03
C ASN A 6 -3.32 1.41 -3.49
N ASP A 7 -2.83 0.31 -2.94
CA ASP A 7 -1.46 0.25 -2.44
C ASP A 7 -0.44 0.53 -3.54
N VAL A 8 -0.60 -0.11 -4.70
CA VAL A 8 0.33 0.09 -5.84
C VAL A 8 0.35 1.56 -6.25
N ARG A 9 -0.80 2.21 -6.42
CA ARG A 9 -0.83 3.63 -6.82
C ARG A 9 -0.31 4.58 -5.74
N TRP A 10 -0.47 4.25 -4.45
CA TRP A 10 0.07 5.05 -3.36
C TRP A 10 1.59 4.90 -3.24
N LEU A 11 2.09 3.66 -3.28
CA LEU A 11 3.52 3.39 -3.24
C LEU A 11 4.25 3.96 -4.48
N ALA A 12 3.55 4.06 -5.62
CA ALA A 12 4.05 4.71 -6.83
C ALA A 12 3.79 6.23 -6.90
N SER A 13 3.18 6.84 -5.88
CA SER A 13 2.91 8.28 -5.88
C SER A 13 4.21 9.10 -5.86
N GLY A 14 4.33 10.12 -6.72
CA GLY A 14 5.58 10.87 -6.87
C GLY A 14 5.63 11.72 -8.15
N PRO A 15 6.83 11.95 -8.72
CA PRO A 15 8.10 11.31 -8.36
C PRO A 15 8.82 11.95 -7.16
N ARG A 16 8.41 13.15 -6.71
CA ARG A 16 9.12 13.89 -5.64
C ARG A 16 8.29 14.18 -4.39
N SER A 17 6.98 14.35 -4.55
CA SER A 17 6.08 14.82 -3.48
C SER A 17 5.11 13.72 -2.98
N GLY A 18 5.52 12.46 -3.05
CA GLY A 18 4.73 11.30 -2.64
C GLY A 18 5.55 10.27 -1.85
N ILE A 19 5.05 9.03 -1.81
CA ILE A 19 5.75 7.91 -1.16
C ILE A 19 6.95 7.48 -2.02
N GLY A 20 6.71 7.10 -3.27
CA GLY A 20 7.73 6.83 -4.28
C GLY A 20 8.56 5.57 -4.05
N GLU A 21 8.03 4.58 -3.32
CA GLU A 21 8.70 3.30 -3.07
C GLU A 21 8.67 2.36 -4.28
N LEU A 22 7.67 2.50 -5.15
CA LEU A 22 7.54 1.70 -6.37
C LEU A 22 7.60 2.59 -7.62
N SER A 23 8.09 2.03 -8.72
CA SER A 23 7.83 2.52 -10.07
C SER A 23 6.93 1.52 -10.80
N ILE A 24 6.05 2.05 -11.65
CA ILE A 24 5.12 1.28 -12.47
C ILE A 24 5.31 1.61 -13.96
N PRO A 25 4.92 0.73 -14.89
CA PRO A 25 5.01 0.99 -16.32
C PRO A 25 4.25 2.24 -16.76
N GLU A 26 4.85 2.99 -17.70
CA GLU A 26 4.19 4.07 -18.42
C GLU A 26 3.62 3.53 -19.73
N ASN A 27 2.30 3.30 -19.78
CA ASN A 27 1.64 2.79 -20.98
C ASN A 27 1.12 3.93 -21.89
N GLU A 28 0.78 5.08 -21.29
CA GLU A 28 0.24 6.24 -21.99
C GLU A 28 0.83 7.55 -21.42
N PRO A 29 0.92 8.62 -22.23
CA PRO A 29 1.25 9.95 -21.71
C PRO A 29 0.24 10.38 -20.63
N GLY A 30 0.69 10.59 -19.39
CA GLY A 30 -0.21 10.85 -18.26
C GLY A 30 -0.77 12.28 -18.20
N SER A 31 -0.30 13.20 -19.03
CA SER A 31 -0.88 14.55 -19.13
C SER A 31 -0.57 15.20 -20.46
N SER A 32 -1.56 15.90 -21.01
CA SER A 32 -1.41 16.72 -22.21
C SER A 32 -0.52 17.96 -22.01
N ILE A 33 -0.28 18.40 -20.77
CA ILE A 33 0.46 19.63 -20.46
C ILE A 33 1.69 19.43 -19.56
N MET A 34 1.85 18.26 -18.93
CA MET A 34 2.99 17.95 -18.05
C MET A 34 3.84 16.82 -18.64
N PRO A 35 4.89 17.14 -19.42
CA PRO A 35 5.80 16.16 -19.97
C PRO A 35 6.44 15.29 -18.87
N GLY A 36 6.45 13.97 -19.07
CA GLY A 36 7.05 13.00 -18.14
C GLY A 36 6.20 12.67 -16.91
N LYS A 37 4.95 13.15 -16.83
CA LYS A 37 4.00 12.71 -15.79
C LYS A 37 3.39 11.36 -16.17
N VAL A 38 3.62 10.36 -15.32
CA VAL A 38 3.01 9.02 -15.44
C VAL A 38 1.90 8.88 -14.41
N ASN A 39 0.69 8.51 -14.84
CA ASN A 39 -0.43 8.22 -13.94
C ASN A 39 -0.61 6.71 -13.77
N PRO A 40 -1.11 6.25 -12.61
CA PRO A 40 -1.40 4.85 -12.34
C PRO A 40 -2.74 4.40 -12.97
N THR A 41 -2.89 4.57 -14.29
CA THR A 41 -4.16 4.38 -15.04
C THR A 41 -4.76 2.98 -14.86
N GLN A 42 -3.92 1.94 -14.81
CA GLN A 42 -4.36 0.56 -14.58
C GLN A 42 -4.92 0.36 -13.17
N SER A 43 -4.33 0.99 -12.14
CA SER A 43 -4.89 0.98 -10.79
C SER A 43 -6.22 1.74 -10.74
N GLU A 44 -6.34 2.87 -11.44
CA GLU A 44 -7.58 3.64 -11.53
C GLU A 44 -8.72 2.78 -12.12
N ALA A 45 -8.48 2.16 -13.28
CA ALA A 45 -9.41 1.24 -13.91
C ALA A 45 -9.83 0.11 -12.96
N LEU A 46 -8.87 -0.57 -12.33
CA LEU A 46 -9.18 -1.69 -11.42
C LEU A 46 -10.01 -1.25 -10.20
N THR A 47 -9.78 -0.03 -9.68
CA THR A 47 -10.61 0.50 -8.58
C THR A 47 -12.04 0.84 -9.03
N MET A 48 -12.24 1.38 -10.23
CA MET A 48 -13.58 1.63 -10.78
C MET A 48 -14.34 0.32 -11.02
N LEU A 49 -13.68 -0.69 -11.59
CA LEU A 49 -14.27 -2.01 -11.80
C LEU A 49 -14.68 -2.66 -10.47
N ALA A 50 -13.82 -2.60 -9.45
CA ALA A 50 -14.14 -3.11 -8.13
C ALA A 50 -15.34 -2.38 -7.50
N ALA A 51 -15.46 -1.06 -7.65
CA ALA A 51 -16.63 -0.31 -7.18
C ALA A 51 -17.91 -0.73 -7.89
N GLN A 52 -17.87 -0.95 -9.21
CA GLN A 52 -19.02 -1.46 -9.97
C GLN A 52 -19.46 -2.84 -9.47
N VAL A 53 -18.51 -3.74 -9.18
CA VAL A 53 -18.79 -5.08 -8.66
C VAL A 53 -19.47 -5.02 -7.29
N PHE A 54 -19.08 -4.08 -6.41
CA PHE A 54 -19.80 -3.85 -5.15
C PHE A 54 -21.26 -3.42 -5.39
N GLY A 55 -21.51 -2.53 -6.34
CA GLY A 55 -22.87 -2.15 -6.72
C GLY A 55 -23.70 -3.33 -7.24
N ASN A 56 -23.10 -4.15 -8.09
CA ASN A 56 -23.71 -5.35 -8.64
C ASN A 56 -24.06 -6.37 -7.54
N ASP A 57 -23.20 -6.52 -6.53
CA ASP A 57 -23.45 -7.40 -5.38
C ASP A 57 -24.68 -6.95 -4.57
N VAL A 58 -24.84 -5.64 -4.34
CA VAL A 58 -26.04 -5.10 -3.69
C VAL A 58 -27.30 -5.45 -4.50
N ALA A 59 -27.27 -5.25 -5.83
CA ALA A 59 -28.39 -5.61 -6.70
C ALA A 59 -28.71 -7.11 -6.64
N ILE A 60 -27.68 -7.96 -6.67
CA ILE A 60 -27.82 -9.43 -6.54
C ILE A 60 -28.48 -9.80 -5.20
N ASN A 61 -28.06 -9.19 -4.09
CA ASN A 61 -28.62 -9.47 -2.77
C ASN A 61 -30.12 -9.14 -2.72
N PHE A 62 -30.53 -7.97 -3.24
CA PHE A 62 -31.95 -7.64 -3.37
C PHE A 62 -32.71 -8.62 -4.26
N GLY A 63 -32.14 -8.98 -5.42
CA GLY A 63 -32.74 -9.97 -6.33
C GLY A 63 -32.91 -11.34 -5.69
N GLY A 64 -31.91 -11.80 -4.94
CA GLY A 64 -31.91 -13.08 -4.24
C GLY A 64 -32.98 -13.16 -3.15
N ALA A 65 -33.19 -12.07 -2.40
CA ALA A 65 -34.19 -11.97 -1.34
C ALA A 65 -35.63 -11.82 -1.84
N SER A 66 -35.85 -11.47 -3.12
CA SER A 66 -37.16 -11.13 -3.68
C SER A 66 -37.96 -12.33 -4.22
N GLY A 67 -37.74 -13.53 -3.68
CA GLY A 67 -38.49 -14.74 -4.05
C GLY A 67 -39.90 -14.76 -3.47
N ASN A 68 -40.87 -15.28 -4.22
CA ASN A 68 -42.24 -15.49 -3.73
C ASN A 68 -42.68 -16.93 -4.01
N PHE A 69 -43.03 -17.67 -2.95
CA PHE A 69 -43.48 -19.07 -3.01
C PHE A 69 -42.54 -19.97 -3.83
N GLU A 70 -43.02 -20.61 -4.90
CA GLU A 70 -42.29 -21.61 -5.67
C GLU A 70 -41.20 -21.03 -6.58
N LEU A 71 -41.17 -19.71 -6.83
CA LEU A 71 -40.25 -19.14 -7.81
C LEU A 71 -39.76 -17.72 -7.49
N ASN A 72 -38.44 -17.54 -7.56
CA ASN A 72 -37.83 -16.22 -7.68
C ASN A 72 -37.83 -15.78 -9.15
N VAL A 73 -38.44 -14.63 -9.44
CA VAL A 73 -38.58 -14.05 -10.79
C VAL A 73 -37.53 -13.00 -11.15
N PHE A 74 -36.60 -12.70 -10.23
CA PHE A 74 -35.48 -11.76 -10.43
C PHE A 74 -34.25 -12.42 -11.08
N ARG A 75 -34.36 -13.70 -11.47
CA ARG A 75 -33.25 -14.50 -12.04
C ARG A 75 -32.50 -13.83 -13.19
N PRO A 76 -33.15 -13.17 -14.17
CA PRO A 76 -32.41 -12.52 -15.25
C PRO A 76 -31.49 -11.39 -14.76
N MET A 77 -31.98 -10.56 -13.83
CA MET A 77 -31.20 -9.46 -13.25
C MET A 77 -30.01 -9.98 -12.42
N VAL A 78 -30.24 -11.02 -11.61
CA VAL A 78 -29.18 -11.67 -10.82
C VAL A 78 -28.11 -12.25 -11.75
N ALA A 79 -28.51 -12.99 -12.79
CA ALA A 79 -27.59 -13.57 -13.75
C ALA A 79 -26.78 -12.51 -14.50
N HIS A 80 -27.43 -11.41 -14.93
CA HIS A 80 -26.75 -10.31 -15.62
C HIS A 80 -25.67 -9.66 -14.74
N ASN A 81 -26.02 -9.27 -13.51
CA ASN A 81 -25.07 -8.62 -12.60
C ASN A 81 -23.90 -9.55 -12.26
N PHE A 82 -24.17 -10.84 -12.05
CA PHE A 82 -23.12 -11.82 -11.79
C PHE A 82 -22.16 -11.96 -12.98
N LEU A 83 -22.70 -12.18 -14.19
CA LEU A 83 -21.89 -12.35 -15.39
C LEU A 83 -21.10 -11.07 -15.75
N GLN A 84 -21.69 -9.90 -15.56
CA GLN A 84 -20.99 -8.63 -15.74
C GLN A 84 -19.84 -8.51 -14.74
N SER A 85 -20.07 -8.80 -13.46
CA SER A 85 -19.02 -8.76 -12.44
C SER A 85 -17.87 -9.71 -12.76
N VAL A 86 -18.17 -10.94 -13.19
CA VAL A 86 -17.15 -11.91 -13.61
C VAL A 86 -16.31 -11.35 -14.76
N ARG A 87 -16.93 -10.77 -15.79
CA ARG A 87 -16.22 -10.18 -16.93
C ARG A 87 -15.34 -9.00 -16.52
N LEU A 88 -15.88 -8.05 -15.77
CA LEU A 88 -15.15 -6.86 -15.31
C LEU A 88 -13.93 -7.25 -14.47
N LEU A 89 -14.08 -8.23 -13.57
CA LEU A 89 -12.99 -8.71 -12.74
C LEU A 89 -11.94 -9.48 -13.55
N ALA A 90 -12.36 -10.40 -14.42
CA ALA A 90 -11.45 -11.19 -15.23
C ALA A 90 -10.61 -10.32 -16.16
N ASP A 91 -11.28 -9.48 -16.97
CA ASP A 91 -10.61 -8.59 -17.92
C ASP A 91 -9.75 -7.56 -17.18
N GLY A 92 -10.24 -7.02 -16.06
CA GLY A 92 -9.51 -6.07 -15.23
C GLY A 92 -8.26 -6.66 -14.58
N MET A 93 -8.31 -7.91 -14.10
CA MET A 93 -7.14 -8.58 -13.52
C MET A 93 -6.07 -8.87 -14.57
N VAL A 94 -6.47 -9.31 -15.77
CA VAL A 94 -5.53 -9.55 -16.89
C VAL A 94 -4.88 -8.23 -17.32
N SER A 95 -5.68 -7.18 -17.56
CA SER A 95 -5.17 -5.85 -17.92
C SER A 95 -4.22 -5.29 -16.86
N PHE A 96 -4.59 -5.38 -15.58
CA PHE A 96 -3.74 -4.92 -14.48
C PHE A 96 -2.44 -5.72 -14.39
N ASN A 97 -2.48 -7.02 -14.63
CA ASN A 97 -1.28 -7.85 -14.66
C ASN A 97 -0.34 -7.40 -15.78
N ASP A 98 -0.84 -7.41 -17.02
CA ASP A 98 -0.04 -7.26 -18.24
C ASP A 98 0.51 -5.84 -18.39
N HIS A 99 -0.22 -4.83 -17.91
CA HIS A 99 0.12 -3.43 -18.08
C HIS A 99 0.57 -2.72 -16.80
N CYS A 100 0.62 -3.41 -15.66
CA CYS A 100 1.09 -2.82 -14.41
C CYS A 100 1.89 -3.81 -13.55
N ALA A 101 1.26 -4.89 -13.08
CA ALA A 101 1.81 -5.71 -12.01
C ALA A 101 3.15 -6.36 -12.37
N VAL A 102 3.29 -6.87 -13.61
CA VAL A 102 4.52 -7.55 -14.06
C VAL A 102 5.72 -6.60 -14.22
N GLY A 103 5.47 -5.29 -14.29
CA GLY A 103 6.52 -4.26 -14.45
C GLY A 103 6.73 -3.41 -13.21
N ILE A 104 6.23 -3.83 -12.05
CA ILE A 104 6.49 -3.15 -10.78
C ILE A 104 7.96 -3.33 -10.41
N GLU A 105 8.67 -2.22 -10.19
CA GLU A 105 10.07 -2.21 -9.76
C GLU A 105 10.24 -1.41 -8.47
N PRO A 106 11.10 -1.85 -7.53
CA PRO A 106 11.34 -1.15 -6.27
C PRO A 106 12.31 0.03 -6.46
N ASN A 107 11.95 1.19 -5.93
CA ASN A 107 12.89 2.30 -5.77
C ASN A 107 13.74 2.09 -4.52
N ARG A 108 14.84 1.34 -4.68
CA ARG A 108 15.72 0.94 -3.57
C ARG A 108 16.28 2.12 -2.80
N GLU A 109 16.67 3.19 -3.49
CA GLU A 109 17.22 4.39 -2.84
C GLU A 109 16.18 5.04 -1.92
N ARG A 110 14.94 5.21 -2.41
CA ARG A 110 13.84 5.78 -1.62
C ARG A 110 13.47 4.89 -0.45
N ILE A 111 13.34 3.58 -0.68
CA ILE A 111 13.02 2.60 0.37
C ILE A 111 14.09 2.64 1.47
N THR A 112 15.38 2.59 1.10
CA THR A 112 16.48 2.66 2.07
C THR A 112 16.48 3.98 2.85
N ALA A 113 16.23 5.11 2.19
CA ALA A 113 16.12 6.40 2.86
C ALA A 113 14.98 6.43 3.89
N LEU A 114 13.80 5.91 3.52
CA LEU A 114 12.64 5.85 4.41
C LEU A 114 12.88 4.94 5.62
N VAL A 115 13.44 3.74 5.41
CA VAL A 115 13.81 2.82 6.49
C VAL A 115 14.78 3.49 7.46
N ASN A 116 15.85 4.11 6.97
CA ASN A 116 16.87 4.76 7.80
C ASN A 116 16.35 6.00 8.55
N SER A 117 15.31 6.66 8.03
CA SER A 117 14.65 7.80 8.67
C SER A 117 13.58 7.41 9.70
N SER A 118 13.18 6.14 9.75
CA SER A 118 12.06 5.69 10.56
C SER A 118 12.40 5.65 12.05
N LEU A 119 11.63 6.38 12.84
CA LEU A 119 11.73 6.32 14.31
C LEU A 119 11.14 5.04 14.89
N MET A 120 10.40 4.25 14.12
CA MET A 120 9.79 3.00 14.60
C MET A 120 10.79 1.84 14.74
N LEU A 121 11.99 2.00 14.19
CA LEU A 121 13.12 1.09 14.44
C LEU A 121 13.50 1.04 15.94
N VAL A 122 13.07 2.03 16.72
CA VAL A 122 13.25 2.10 18.17
C VAL A 122 12.69 0.87 18.91
N THR A 123 11.73 0.17 18.31
CA THR A 123 11.12 -1.03 18.89
C THR A 123 12.14 -2.15 19.11
N ALA A 124 13.22 -2.20 18.32
CA ALA A 124 14.34 -3.12 18.55
C ALA A 124 15.03 -2.88 19.90
N LEU A 125 14.98 -1.66 20.45
CA LEU A 125 15.60 -1.33 21.72
C LEU A 125 14.77 -1.85 22.93
N ASN A 126 13.48 -2.16 22.75
CA ASN A 126 12.59 -2.52 23.87
C ASN A 126 13.12 -3.70 24.70
N THR A 127 13.69 -4.71 24.06
CA THR A 127 14.24 -5.91 24.73
C THR A 127 15.55 -5.67 25.44
N HIS A 128 16.22 -4.54 25.16
CA HIS A 128 17.53 -4.20 25.73
C HIS A 128 17.43 -3.16 26.84
N ILE A 129 16.56 -2.15 26.67
CA ILE A 129 16.48 -1.01 27.59
C ILE A 129 15.09 -0.79 28.20
N GLY A 130 14.08 -1.59 27.79
CA GLY A 130 12.69 -1.44 28.19
C GLY A 130 11.93 -0.38 27.40
N TYR A 131 10.59 -0.48 27.41
CA TYR A 131 9.69 0.37 26.64
C TYR A 131 9.84 1.86 26.96
N ASP A 132 9.89 2.23 28.24
CA ASP A 132 9.89 3.65 28.63
C ASP A 132 11.12 4.41 28.11
N LYS A 133 12.30 3.79 28.16
CA LYS A 133 13.54 4.38 27.65
C LYS A 133 13.54 4.45 26.12
N ALA A 134 13.04 3.43 25.45
CA ALA A 134 12.88 3.42 24.00
C ALA A 134 11.90 4.52 23.53
N ALA A 135 10.74 4.62 24.18
CA ALA A 135 9.76 5.67 23.91
C ALA A 135 10.32 7.08 24.16
N TYR A 136 11.15 7.26 25.20
CA TYR A 136 11.86 8.52 25.44
C TYR A 136 12.77 8.88 24.26
N ILE A 137 13.59 7.93 23.78
CA ILE A 137 14.51 8.13 22.65
C ILE A 137 13.74 8.53 21.38
N ALA A 138 12.66 7.84 21.04
CA ALA A 138 11.85 8.16 19.86
C ALA A 138 11.22 9.57 19.94
N LYS A 139 10.68 9.93 21.11
CA LYS A 139 10.11 11.27 21.34
C LYS A 139 11.17 12.35 21.24
N LYS A 140 12.37 12.11 21.77
CA LYS A 140 13.51 13.03 21.67
C LYS A 140 13.93 13.22 20.22
N ALA A 141 14.12 12.13 19.47
CA ALA A 141 14.47 12.18 18.05
C ALA A 141 13.47 13.01 17.23
N HIS A 142 12.17 12.77 17.45
CA HIS A 142 11.11 13.52 16.78
C HIS A 142 11.11 15.01 17.13
N LYS A 143 11.24 15.34 18.43
CA LYS A 143 11.22 16.73 18.91
C LYS A 143 12.41 17.53 18.38
N ASP A 144 13.59 16.92 18.36
CA ASP A 144 14.83 17.60 18.03
C ASP A 144 15.16 17.51 16.53
N GLY A 145 14.38 16.74 15.75
CA GLY A 145 14.63 16.48 14.33
C GLY A 145 15.91 15.66 14.07
N SER A 146 16.40 14.95 15.09
CA SER A 146 17.62 14.13 15.00
C SER A 146 17.29 12.72 14.52
N SER A 147 18.32 12.02 14.03
CA SER A 147 18.20 10.59 13.76
C SER A 147 17.96 9.81 15.05
N LEU A 148 17.36 8.62 14.91
CA LEU A 148 17.12 7.75 16.05
C LEU A 148 18.43 7.36 16.77
N ARG A 149 19.52 7.16 16.01
CA ARG A 149 20.84 6.84 16.53
C ARG A 149 21.40 7.98 17.37
N GLU A 150 21.37 9.21 16.87
CA GLU A 150 21.84 10.40 17.59
C GLU A 150 21.08 10.59 18.90
N ALA A 151 19.74 10.46 18.88
CA ALA A 151 18.91 10.58 20.07
C ALA A 151 19.20 9.48 21.10
N ALA A 152 19.47 8.24 20.65
CA ALA A 152 19.80 7.11 21.51
C ALA A 152 21.16 7.30 22.22
N VAL A 153 22.17 7.74 21.48
CA VAL A 153 23.50 8.04 22.06
C VAL A 153 23.40 9.24 23.01
N ALA A 154 22.70 10.30 22.60
CA ALA A 154 22.51 11.49 23.42
C ALA A 154 21.60 11.28 24.64
N SER A 155 20.88 10.15 24.74
CA SER A 155 20.11 9.81 25.95
C SER A 155 20.98 9.17 27.03
N GLY A 156 22.19 8.71 26.70
CA GLY A 156 23.06 7.95 27.60
C GLY A 156 22.53 6.57 27.97
N HIS A 157 21.48 6.07 27.29
CA HIS A 157 20.92 4.74 27.53
C HIS A 157 21.52 3.66 26.63
N VAL A 158 22.08 4.07 25.48
CA VAL A 158 22.61 3.18 24.45
C VAL A 158 23.89 3.82 23.88
N THR A 159 24.93 3.02 23.70
CA THR A 159 26.15 3.45 22.99
C THR A 159 25.97 3.36 21.47
N GLY A 160 26.85 3.97 20.68
CA GLY A 160 26.79 3.88 19.22
C GLY A 160 26.90 2.43 18.75
N GLU A 161 27.83 1.68 19.33
CA GLU A 161 28.10 0.28 19.01
C GLU A 161 26.89 -0.62 19.34
N GLN A 162 26.27 -0.41 20.51
CA GLN A 162 25.06 -1.13 20.88
C GLN A 162 23.90 -0.83 19.93
N PHE A 163 23.73 0.43 19.54
CA PHE A 163 22.69 0.80 18.59
C PHE A 163 22.88 0.10 17.25
N ASP A 164 24.11 0.14 16.71
CA ASP A 164 24.44 -0.45 15.41
C ASP A 164 24.31 -1.99 15.44
N GLN A 165 24.52 -2.62 16.60
CA GLN A 165 24.34 -4.06 16.79
C GLN A 165 22.86 -4.46 16.96
N TRP A 166 22.06 -3.67 17.67
CA TRP A 166 20.69 -4.04 18.04
C TRP A 166 19.65 -3.59 17.01
N VAL A 167 19.86 -2.46 16.35
CA VAL A 167 18.93 -1.87 15.40
C VAL A 167 19.35 -2.21 13.98
N VAL A 168 19.08 -3.45 13.57
CA VAL A 168 19.37 -3.96 12.23
C VAL A 168 18.04 -4.22 11.52
N PRO A 169 17.55 -3.33 10.63
CA PRO A 169 16.23 -3.47 10.00
C PRO A 169 16.02 -4.83 9.30
N GLY A 170 17.06 -5.38 8.68
CA GLY A 170 17.01 -6.69 8.04
C GLY A 170 16.71 -7.86 8.99
N ASN A 171 16.96 -7.70 10.30
CA ASN A 171 16.62 -8.68 11.33
C ASN A 171 15.23 -8.44 11.95
N MET A 172 14.50 -7.39 11.53
CA MET A 172 13.22 -6.96 12.11
C MET A 172 12.01 -7.32 11.23
N VAL A 173 12.18 -8.15 10.20
CA VAL A 173 11.16 -8.44 9.17
C VAL A 173 10.37 -9.75 9.38
N GLY A 174 10.39 -10.31 10.60
CA GLY A 174 9.81 -11.63 10.88
C GLY A 174 10.74 -12.78 10.48
N ARG A 175 10.30 -14.02 10.71
CA ARG A 175 11.01 -15.25 10.30
C ARG A 175 10.43 -15.80 9.01
#